data_AF-A0A1S3W3N4-F1
#
_entry.id   AF-A0A1S3W3N4-F1
#
_cell.length_a   1.000
_cell.length_b   1.000
_cell.length_c   1.000
_cell.angle_alpha   90.00
_cell.angle_beta   90.00
_cell.angle_gamma   90.00
#
_symmetry.space_group_name_H-M   'P 1'
#
loop_
_entity.id
_entity.type
_entity.pdbx_description
1 polymer ?
#
loop_
_entity_poly.entity_id
_entity_poly.type
_entity_poly.pdbx_seq_one_letter_code
_entity_poly.pdbx_strand_id
1 'polypeptide(L)' 'MRIHYLLFVLLFLVFMPLPGSGGVIDTLKRYYCKARGGRCALVSCLPREELIGSCSMKGRKCCRRRK' A
#
# COMPACT_ATOMS: atom_id res chain seq x y z
N MET A 1 -24.65 31.91 3.41
CA MET A 1 -23.37 31.92 2.65
C MET A 1 -22.21 31.27 3.41
N ARG A 2 -21.89 31.64 4.65
CA ARG A 2 -20.69 31.13 5.37
C ARG A 2 -20.75 29.65 5.79
N ILE A 3 -21.95 29.13 6.09
CA ILE A 3 -22.18 27.76 6.57
C ILE A 3 -21.90 26.70 5.51
N HIS A 4 -22.19 26.99 4.23
CA HIS A 4 -21.93 26.03 3.15
C HIS A 4 -20.44 25.76 2.95
N TYR A 5 -19.58 26.78 3.13
CA TYR A 5 -18.14 26.59 3.08
C TYR A 5 -17.62 25.72 4.23
N LEU A 6 -18.15 25.91 5.44
CA LEU A 6 -17.82 25.05 6.59
C LEU A 6 -18.24 23.61 6.35
N LEU A 7 -19.44 23.40 5.82
CA LEU A 7 -19.97 22.07 5.51
C LEU A 7 -19.16 21.39 4.40
N PHE A 8 -18.74 22.15 3.40
CA PHE A 8 -17.88 21.67 2.31
C PHE A 8 -16.48 21.31 2.79
N VAL A 9 -15.85 22.13 3.64
CA VAL A 9 -14.56 21.84 4.26
C VAL A 9 -14.63 20.59 5.13
N LEU A 10 -15.69 20.46 5.94
CA LEU A 10 -15.93 19.28 6.77
C LEU A 10 -16.09 18.01 5.91
N LEU A 11 -16.84 18.11 4.81
CA LEU A 11 -17.03 17.01 3.88
C LEU A 11 -15.72 16.62 3.21
N PHE A 12 -14.91 17.58 2.76
CA PHE A 12 -13.58 17.32 2.22
C PHE A 12 -12.63 16.68 3.23
N LEU A 13 -12.72 17.05 4.51
CA LEU A 13 -11.90 16.48 5.58
C LEU A 13 -12.27 15.02 5.89
N VAL A 14 -13.55 14.67 5.77
CA VAL A 14 -14.05 13.29 5.95
C VAL A 14 -13.78 12.44 4.70
N PHE A 15 -13.91 13.03 3.50
CA PHE A 15 -13.70 12.33 2.24
C PHE A 15 -12.23 12.22 1.83
N MET A 16 -11.37 13.13 2.29
CA MET A 16 -9.93 12.96 2.18
C MET A 16 -9.52 11.73 2.99
N PRO A 17 -8.97 10.69 2.35
CA PRO A 17 -8.49 9.53 3.09
C PRO A 17 -7.42 10.02 4.06
N LEU A 18 -7.70 9.92 5.37
CA LEU A 18 -6.73 10.31 6.39
C LEU A 18 -5.41 9.59 6.09
N PRO A 19 -4.31 10.33 5.83
CA PRO A 19 -3.02 9.74 5.45
C PRO A 19 -2.38 8.91 6.59
N GLY A 20 -3.03 8.85 7.77
CA GLY A 20 -2.68 7.99 8.88
C GLY A 20 -3.06 6.51 8.70
N SER A 21 -3.81 6.14 7.66
CA SER A 21 -4.14 4.74 7.38
C SER A 21 -3.06 4.08 6.51
N GLY A 22 -1.86 3.88 7.10
CA GLY A 22 -0.75 3.15 6.45
C GLY A 22 -1.13 1.75 5.93
N GLY A 23 -2.29 1.21 6.35
CA GLY A 23 -2.88 -0.02 5.82
C GLY A 23 -3.34 0.06 4.36
N VAL A 24 -3.80 1.21 3.85
CA VAL A 24 -4.29 1.33 2.45
C VAL A 24 -3.13 1.23 1.46
N ILE A 25 -1.98 1.83 1.81
CA ILE A 25 -0.77 1.72 1.00
C ILE A 25 -0.21 0.29 1.05
N ASP A 26 -0.33 -0.38 2.21
CA ASP A 26 0.08 -1.79 2.37
C ASP A 26 -0.75 -2.72 1.49
N THR A 27 -2.08 -2.55 1.47
CA THR A 27 -2.98 -3.35 0.65
C THR A 27 -2.73 -3.10 -0.84
N LEU A 28 -2.50 -1.85 -1.24
CA LEU A 28 -2.17 -1.51 -2.63
C LEU A 28 -0.86 -2.19 -3.08
N LYS A 29 0.21 -2.08 -2.27
CA LYS A 29 1.51 -2.73 -2.55
C LYS A 29 1.40 -4.26 -2.59
N ARG A 30 0.59 -4.85 -1.69
CA ARG A 30 0.29 -6.29 -1.69
C ARG A 30 -0.43 -6.73 -2.95
N TYR A 31 -1.45 -6.00 -3.36
CA TYR A 31 -2.21 -6.28 -4.58
C TYR A 31 -1.28 -6.22 -5.80
N TYR A 32 -0.43 -5.19 -5.87
CA TYR A 32 0.53 -5.01 -6.95
C TYR A 32 1.58 -6.14 -7.01
N CYS A 33 2.08 -6.58 -5.85
CA CYS A 33 2.99 -7.73 -5.77
C CYS A 33 2.32 -9.02 -6.26
N LYS A 34 1.06 -9.25 -5.88
CA LYS A 34 0.27 -10.41 -6.28
C LYS A 34 -0.05 -10.40 -7.78
N ALA A 35 -0.41 -9.24 -8.34
CA ALA A 35 -0.67 -9.06 -9.77
C ALA A 35 0.57 -9.32 -10.64
N ARG A 36 1.77 -9.00 -10.13
CA ARG A 36 3.05 -9.34 -10.79
C ARG A 36 3.50 -10.80 -10.59
N GLY A 37 2.69 -11.64 -9.94
CA GLY A 37 3.02 -13.04 -9.65
C GLY A 37 4.07 -13.21 -8.55
N GLY A 38 4.28 -12.18 -7.73
CA GLY A 38 5.21 -12.21 -6.60
C GLY A 38 4.54 -12.65 -5.30
N ARG A 39 5.38 -13.00 -4.31
CA ARG A 39 5.01 -13.36 -2.94
C ARG A 39 5.59 -12.35 -1.97
N CYS A 40 4.85 -12.00 -0.93
CA CYS A 40 5.36 -11.12 0.12
C CYS A 40 6.13 -11.93 1.17
N ALA A 41 7.42 -11.64 1.33
CA ALA A 41 8.27 -12.22 2.36
C ALA A 41 8.43 -11.25 3.56
N LEU A 42 8.50 -11.82 4.77
CA LEU A 42 8.66 -11.06 6.01
C LEU A 42 10.10 -10.58 6.24
N VAL A 43 11.10 -11.41 5.89
CA VAL A 43 12.52 -11.15 6.22
C VAL A 43 13.37 -11.01 4.96
N SER A 44 13.31 -12.00 4.07
CA SER A 44 14.14 -12.07 2.87
C SER A 44 13.48 -12.96 1.81
N CYS A 45 13.81 -12.72 0.53
CA CYS A 45 13.39 -13.60 -0.55
C CYS A 45 14.20 -14.90 -0.53
N LEU A 46 13.62 -15.99 -1.04
CA LEU A 46 14.37 -17.24 -1.22
C LEU A 46 15.49 -17.06 -2.25
N PRO A 47 16.58 -17.85 -2.20
CA PRO A 47 17.69 -17.75 -3.17
C PRO A 47 17.29 -18.06 -4.62
N ARG A 48 16.15 -18.72 -4.83
CA ARG A 48 15.55 -18.97 -6.17
C ARG A 48 14.57 -17.87 -6.61
N GLU A 49 14.37 -16.84 -5.78
CA GLU A 49 13.46 -15.74 -6.02
C GLU A 49 14.22 -14.41 -6.10
N GLU A 50 13.75 -13.50 -6.95
CA GLU A 50 14.30 -12.16 -7.12
C GLU A 50 13.49 -11.12 -6.35
N LEU A 51 14.17 -10.10 -5.82
CA LEU A 51 13.54 -8.98 -5.14
C LEU A 51 13.01 -7.97 -6.16
N ILE A 52 11.69 -7.79 -6.21
CA ILE A 52 11.04 -6.83 -7.12
C ILE A 52 10.72 -5.51 -6.40
N GLY A 53 10.57 -5.54 -5.07
CA GLY A 53 10.18 -4.36 -4.29
C GLY A 53 9.74 -4.69 -2.87
N SER A 54 8.80 -3.92 -2.33
CA SER A 54 8.28 -4.03 -0.96
C SER A 54 6.76 -4.15 -0.93
N CYS A 55 6.23 -5.07 -0.13
CA CYS A 55 4.80 -5.24 0.12
C CYS A 55 4.26 -4.35 1.24
N SER A 56 5.12 -3.87 2.15
CA SER A 56 4.69 -3.10 3.32
C SER A 56 5.64 -1.95 3.61
N MET A 57 5.11 -0.86 4.19
CA MET A 57 5.95 0.19 4.80
C MET A 57 6.75 -0.33 5.99
N LYS A 58 6.28 -1.40 6.67
CA LYS A 58 6.99 -2.07 7.78
C LYS A 58 8.08 -3.04 7.30
N GLY A 59 8.51 -2.98 6.04
CA GLY A 59 9.70 -3.69 5.56
C GLY A 59 9.47 -5.07 4.93
N ARG A 60 8.22 -5.50 4.71
CA ARG A 60 7.96 -6.75 3.96
C ARG A 60 8.41 -6.59 2.50
N LYS A 61 9.16 -7.57 2.00
CA LYS A 61 9.71 -7.58 0.63
C LYS A 61 8.79 -8.33 -0.33
N CYS A 62 8.74 -7.90 -1.59
CA CYS A 62 8.03 -8.58 -2.67
C CYS A 62 9.03 -9.38 -3.52
N CYS A 63 8.81 -10.69 -3.61
CA CYS A 63 9.73 -11.64 -4.22
C CYS A 63 9.06 -12.32 -5.42
N ARG A 64 9.72 -12.39 -6.58
CA ARG A 64 9.24 -13.16 -7.75
C ARG A 64 10.03 -14.44 -7.86
N ARG A 65 9.43 -15.52 -8.36
CA ARG A 65 10.24 -16.59 -8.93
C ARG A 65 10.94 -16.09 -10.18
N ARG A 66 12.25 -16.33 -10.28
CA ARG A 66 12.98 -16.20 -11.54
C ARG A 66 12.36 -17.15 -12.56
N LYS A 67 12.17 -16.64 -13.78
CA LYS A 67 11.68 -17.41 -14.92
C LYS A 67 12.82 -18.17 -15.56
#